data_AF-A0A923HNG1-F1
#
_entry.id   AF-A0A923HNG1-F1
#
_cell.length_a   1.000
_cell.length_b   1.000
_cell.length_c   1.000
_cell.angle_alpha   90.00
_cell.angle_beta   90.00
_cell.angle_gamma   90.00
#
_symmetry.space_group_name_H-M   'P 1'
#
loop_
_entity.id
_entity.type
_entity.pdbx_description
1 polymer ?
#
loop_
_entity_poly.entity_id
_entity_poly.type
_entity_poly.pdbx_seq_one_letter_code
_entity_poly.pdbx_strand_id
1 'polypeptide(L)'
;MASLILPLYVLEYTPKTIDSVLSPAALEGKEVEVDVYDRRDVTKKHIGIGRRIKGESDVFRVRVAIEAGQHEDEWSYTILRESAGRSRKARK
;
A
#
# COMPACT_ATOMS: atom_id res chain seq x y z
N MET A 1 8.98 -18.30 19.50
CA MET A 1 9.32 -18.14 18.07
C MET A 1 8.21 -17.33 17.44
N ALA A 2 8.45 -16.04 17.14
CA ALA A 2 7.46 -15.24 16.43
C ALA A 2 7.49 -15.68 14.97
N SER A 3 6.46 -16.39 14.51
CA SER A 3 6.28 -16.65 13.09
C SER A 3 6.17 -15.31 12.39
N LEU A 4 7.03 -15.05 11.41
CA LEU A 4 6.87 -13.94 10.49
C LEU A 4 5.55 -14.16 9.74
N ILE A 5 4.48 -13.51 10.19
CA ILE A 5 3.21 -13.50 9.48
C ILE A 5 3.42 -12.57 8.30
N LEU A 6 3.61 -13.19 7.14
CA LEU A 6 3.72 -12.47 5.89
C LEU A 6 2.33 -12.10 5.41
N PRO A 7 2.15 -10.88 4.84
CA PRO A 7 0.85 -10.41 4.41
C PRO A 7 0.25 -11.30 3.32
N LEU A 8 -1.06 -11.50 3.38
CA LEU A 8 -1.79 -12.32 2.41
C LEU A 8 -2.07 -11.53 1.13
N TYR A 9 -2.44 -10.26 1.27
CA TYR A 9 -2.67 -9.34 0.16
C TYR A 9 -1.49 -8.38 0.01
N VAL A 10 -0.97 -8.33 -1.20
CA VAL A 10 0.24 -7.57 -1.55
C VAL A 10 -0.12 -6.41 -2.45
N LEU A 11 0.40 -5.22 -2.14
CA LEU A 11 0.27 -4.04 -3.02
C LEU A 11 0.83 -4.36 -4.40
N GLU A 12 0.01 -4.12 -5.43
CA GLU A 12 0.46 -4.21 -6.81
C GLU A 12 1.36 -3.01 -7.13
N TYR A 13 2.56 -3.27 -7.66
CA TYR A 13 3.51 -2.21 -8.00
C TYR A 13 3.16 -1.55 -9.34
N THR A 14 2.02 -0.87 -9.37
CA THR A 14 1.56 -0.09 -10.52
C THR A 14 1.74 1.41 -10.24
N PRO A 15 1.86 2.26 -11.29
CA PRO A 15 1.90 3.70 -11.10
C PRO A 15 0.70 4.25 -10.31
N LYS A 16 -0.51 3.72 -10.56
CA LYS A 16 -1.73 4.06 -9.82
C LYS A 16 -1.55 3.81 -8.32
N THR A 17 -1.15 2.60 -7.94
CA THR A 17 -0.99 2.23 -6.53
C THR A 17 0.12 3.03 -5.84
N ILE A 18 1.23 3.26 -6.53
CA ILE A 18 2.33 4.11 -6.03
C ILE A 18 1.83 5.54 -5.78
N ASP A 19 1.14 6.13 -6.76
CA ASP A 19 0.59 7.48 -6.65
C ASP A 19 -0.45 7.58 -5.52
N SER A 20 -1.30 6.56 -5.33
CA SER A 20 -2.23 6.49 -4.21
C SER A 20 -1.52 6.47 -2.85
N VAL A 21 -0.53 5.59 -2.66
CA VAL A 21 0.21 5.44 -1.40
C VAL A 21 1.05 6.68 -1.06
N LEU A 22 1.54 7.38 -2.09
CA LEU A 22 2.33 8.61 -1.96
C LEU A 22 1.48 9.88 -2.04
N SER A 23 0.17 9.76 -2.24
CA SER A 23 -0.73 10.90 -2.38
C SER A 23 -0.78 11.74 -1.09
N PRO A 24 -1.02 13.07 -1.18
CA PRO A 24 -1.20 13.90 0.01
C PRO A 24 -2.24 13.34 0.98
N ALA A 25 -3.33 12.76 0.46
CA ALA A 25 -4.35 12.11 1.27
C ALA A 25 -3.78 10.94 2.09
N ALA A 26 -3.04 10.03 1.46
CA ALA A 26 -2.39 8.93 2.18
C ALA A 26 -1.35 9.43 3.19
N LEU A 27 -0.57 10.45 2.84
CA LEU A 27 0.42 11.08 3.74
C LEU A 27 -0.22 11.72 4.98
N GLU A 28 -1.43 12.25 4.84
CA GLU A 28 -2.25 12.81 5.92
C GLU A 28 -2.97 11.72 6.76
N GLY A 29 -2.79 10.44 6.42
CA GLY A 29 -3.45 9.33 7.10
C GLY A 29 -4.90 9.10 6.67
N LYS A 30 -5.33 9.70 5.55
CA LYS A 30 -6.63 9.39 4.94
C LYS A 30 -6.58 8.06 4.21
N GLU A 31 -7.77 7.50 4.00
CA GLU A 31 -7.96 6.26 3.26
C GLU A 31 -7.81 6.53 1.75
N VAL A 32 -7.10 5.64 1.07
CA VAL A 32 -6.88 5.68 -0.38
C VAL A 32 -7.14 4.32 -0.99
N GLU A 33 -7.61 4.31 -2.23
CA GLU A 33 -7.77 3.08 -3.00
C GLU A 33 -6.40 2.59 -3.50
N VAL A 34 -6.15 1.29 -3.33
CA VAL A 34 -4.93 0.62 -3.79
C VAL A 34 -5.28 -0.67 -4.51
N ASP A 35 -4.52 -1.02 -5.54
CA ASP A 35 -4.64 -2.33 -6.17
C ASP A 35 -3.75 -3.32 -5.41
N VAL A 36 -4.29 -4.50 -5.12
CA VAL A 36 -3.58 -5.59 -4.45
C VAL A 36 -3.79 -6.91 -5.16
N TYR A 37 -2.93 -7.89 -4.91
CA TYR A 37 -3.10 -9.27 -5.34
C TYR A 37 -2.98 -10.25 -4.18
N ASP A 38 -3.62 -11.41 -4.28
CA ASP A 38 -3.42 -12.52 -3.33
C ASP A 38 -2.02 -13.09 -3.54
N ARG A 39 -1.20 -13.09 -2.49
CA ARG A 39 0.17 -13.58 -2.53
C ARG A 39 0.27 -15.05 -2.98
N ARG A 40 -0.77 -15.85 -2.75
CA ARG A 40 -0.83 -17.26 -3.17
C ARG A 40 -1.16 -17.41 -4.65
N ASP A 41 -1.77 -16.40 -5.26
CA ASP A 41 -2.17 -16.39 -6.67
C ASP A 41 -2.19 -14.95 -7.21
N VAL A 42 -1.09 -14.56 -7.84
CA VAL A 42 -0.87 -13.21 -8.38
C VAL A 42 -1.85 -12.82 -9.48
N THR A 43 -2.60 -13.77 -10.04
CA THR A 43 -3.65 -13.49 -11.03
C THR A 43 -4.92 -12.94 -10.39
N LYS A 44 -5.12 -13.18 -9.10
CA LYS A 44 -6.26 -12.69 -8.32
C LYS A 44 -5.99 -11.30 -7.79
N LYS A 45 -6.51 -10.31 -8.51
CA LYS A 45 -6.43 -8.89 -8.17
C LYS A 45 -7.67 -8.43 -7.43
N HIS A 46 -7.48 -7.57 -6.45
CA HIS A 46 -8.53 -6.96 -5.66
C HIS A 46 -8.29 -5.47 -5.51
N ILE A 47 -9.37 -4.73 -5.29
CA ILE A 47 -9.31 -3.34 -4.87
C ILE A 47 -9.33 -3.32 -3.35
N GLY A 48 -8.30 -2.73 -2.76
CA GLY A 48 -8.16 -2.56 -1.32
C GLY A 48 -8.26 -1.10 -0.91
N ILE A 49 -8.48 -0.89 0.39
CA ILE A 49 -8.41 0.42 1.03
C ILE A 49 -7.16 0.48 1.90
N GLY A 50 -6.23 1.35 1.52
CA GLY A 50 -4.98 1.59 2.22
C GLY A 50 -5.04 2.84 3.09
N ARG A 51 -4.36 2.82 4.24
CA ARG A 51 -4.14 4.02 5.07
C ARG A 51 -2.80 3.97 5.79
N ARG A 52 -2.16 5.12 5.98
CA ARG A 52 -1.02 5.23 6.90
C ARG A 52 -1.49 5.15 8.35
N ILE A 53 -0.69 4.49 9.19
CA ILE A 53 -0.94 4.47 10.63
C ILE A 53 -0.32 5.73 11.24
N LYS A 54 -1.12 6.48 12.01
CA LYS A 54 -0.66 7.69 12.69
C LYS A 54 0.38 7.33 13.75
N GLY A 55 1.56 7.94 13.67
CA GLY A 55 2.69 7.66 14.58
C GLY A 55 3.71 6.67 14.01
N GLU A 56 3.37 5.97 12.93
CA GLU A 56 4.24 5.00 12.25
C GLU A 56 4.36 5.38 10.78
N SER A 57 5.31 6.27 10.46
CA SER A 57 5.44 6.86 9.10
C SER A 57 5.70 5.84 7.99
N ASP A 58 6.16 4.66 8.38
CA ASP A 58 6.66 3.60 7.51
C ASP A 58 5.68 2.43 7.43
N VAL A 59 4.56 2.49 8.16
CA VAL A 59 3.55 1.44 8.18
C VAL A 59 2.28 1.89 7.45
N PHE A 60 1.83 1.04 6.55
CA PHE A 60 0.65 1.22 5.73
C PHE A 60 -0.23 0.01 5.82
N ARG A 61 -1.45 0.23 6.28
CA ARG A 61 -2.41 -0.83 6.52
C ARG A 61 -3.36 -0.93 5.34
N VAL A 62 -3.54 -2.13 4.84
CA VAL A 62 -4.40 -2.42 3.69
C VAL A 62 -5.53 -3.31 4.13
N ARG A 63 -6.76 -2.92 3.82
CA ARG A 63 -7.96 -3.72 4.03
C ARG A 63 -8.52 -4.17 2.70
N VAL A 64 -8.83 -5.46 2.59
CA VAL A 64 -9.42 -6.08 1.41
C VAL A 64 -10.73 -6.74 1.81
N ALA A 65 -11.80 -6.39 1.12
CA ALA A 65 -13.09 -7.07 1.26
C ALA A 65 -13.05 -8.38 0.46
N ILE A 66 -13.33 -9.48 1.14
CA ILE A 66 -13.39 -10.83 0.57
C ILE A 66 -14.75 -11.44 0.89
N GLU A 67 -15.13 -12.50 0.19
CA GLU A 67 -16.44 -13.17 0.42
C GLU A 67 -16.63 -13.62 1.87
N ALA A 68 -15.53 -13.97 2.56
CA ALA A 68 -15.52 -14.41 3.95
C ALA A 68 -15.43 -13.25 4.99
N GLY A 69 -15.46 -11.98 4.56
CA GLY A 69 -15.37 -10.82 5.44
C GLY A 69 -14.32 -9.79 5.01
N GLN A 70 -13.57 -9.25 5.96
CA GLN A 70 -12.48 -8.31 5.67
C GLN A 70 -11.15 -8.90 6.14
N HIS A 71 -10.14 -8.76 5.30
CA HIS A 71 -8.76 -9.08 5.63
C HIS A 71 -7.96 -7.79 5.78
N GLU A 72 -7.09 -7.74 6.79
CA GLU A 72 -6.25 -6.57 7.06
C GLU A 72 -4.79 -7.00 7.14
N ASP A 73 -3.96 -6.38 6.31
CA ASP A 73 -2.52 -6.63 6.24
C ASP A 73 -1.76 -5.32 6.51
N GLU A 74 -0.67 -5.43 7.27
CA GLU A 74 0.25 -4.31 7.50
C GLU A 74 1.48 -4.42 6.60
N TRP A 75 1.73 -3.33 5.88
CA TRP A 75 2.85 -3.17 4.98
C TRP A 75 3.84 -2.17 5.56
N SER A 76 5.03 -2.65 5.89
CA SER A 76 6.14 -1.75 6.15
C SER A 76 6.79 -1.39 4.83
N TYR A 77 6.81 -0.10 4.48
CA TYR A 77 7.60 0.42 3.38
C TYR A 77 8.60 1.47 3.89
N THR A 78 9.76 1.53 3.27
CA THR A 78 10.64 2.68 3.42
C THR A 78 10.35 3.64 2.28
N ILE A 79 9.62 4.72 2.53
CA ILE A 79 9.50 5.77 1.53
C ILE A 79 10.80 6.56 1.53
N LEU A 80 11.63 6.30 0.53
CA LEU A 80 12.75 7.14 0.16
C LEU A 80 12.21 8.46 -0.41
N ARG A 81 11.80 9.38 0.49
CA ARG A 81 11.22 10.70 0.16
C ARG A 81 12.06 11.49 -0.85
N GLU A 82 13.37 11.22 -0.93
CA GLU A 82 14.30 11.91 -1.83
C GLU A 82 14.21 11.50 -3.32
N SER A 83 13.51 10.40 -3.64
CA SER A 83 13.45 9.84 -5.01
C SER A 83 12.24 10.36 -5.79
N ALA A 84 11.08 10.45 -5.14
CA ALA A 84 9.83 10.89 -5.77
C ALA A 84 9.86 12.38 -6.18
N GLY A 85 10.65 13.21 -5.48
CA GLY A 85 10.82 14.62 -5.78
C GLY A 85 11.72 14.92 -6.99
N ARG A 86 12.55 13.98 -7.46
CA ARG A 86 13.49 14.23 -8.57
C ARG A 86 12.89 13.99 -9.95
N SER A 87 11.86 13.14 -10.08
CA SER A 87 11.27 12.80 -11.37
C SER A 87 10.45 13.94 -12.00
N ARG A 88 9.92 14.89 -11.20
CA ARG A 88 9.16 16.05 -11.71
C ARG A 88 10.03 17.23 -12.19
N LYS A 89 11.35 17.10 -12.28
CA LYS A 89 12.26 18.17 -12.75
C LYS A 89 13.00 17.87 -14.06
N ALA A 90 12.54 16.89 -14.85
CA ALA A 90 13.11 16.58 -16.16
C ALA A 90 12.09 16.77 -17.30
N ARG A 91 11.52 17.97 -17.42
CA ARG A 91 10.96 18.45 -18.69
C ARG A 91 11.13 19.97 -18.74
N LYS A 92 12.33 20.39 -19.15
CA LYS A 92 12.54 21.70 -19.75
C LYS A 92 12.28 21.57 -21.24
#